data_AF-A0A521G492-F1
#
_entry.id   AF-A0A521G492-F1
#
_cell.length_a   1.000
_cell.length_b   1.000
_cell.length_c   1.000
_cell.angle_alpha   90.00
_cell.angle_beta   90.00
_cell.angle_gamma   90.00
#
_symmetry.space_group_name_H-M   'P 1'
#
loop_
_entity.id
_entity.type
_entity.pdbx_description
1 polymer ?
#
loop_
_entity_poly.entity_id
_entity_poly.type
_entity_poly.pdbx_seq_one_letter_code
_entity_poly.pdbx_strand_id
1 'polypeptide(L)'
;MIQSVRSLCLSVMLLAAVMLGMLVSRYALAESRNRVNSEAVIIDSKMTSKEAFAGLSTDCPEKIRRRQKLIEVKYYSSDKKIHQGQLVIDADLENDVKTVFSLAFKQRFPIHSVIPIAAKQFGLDDNLSMAADNTSAFNYRFSVGTTHLSKHAYGRAIDINPFQNPYIKGNTVLPKGAKYDPAAAGTLTKNHPIVRAFVRLGWTWGGSWISLKDYQHFQKPLKE
;
A
#
# COMPACT_ATOMS: atom_id res chain seq x y z
N MET A 1 69.58 0.56 -9.15
CA MET A 1 68.70 -0.01 -10.19
C MET A 1 67.67 -1.00 -9.64
N ILE A 2 67.99 -1.87 -8.67
CA ILE A 2 67.07 -2.92 -8.18
C ILE A 2 65.95 -2.39 -7.24
N GLN A 3 66.24 -1.37 -6.41
CA GLN A 3 65.24 -0.79 -5.48
C GLN A 3 64.15 0.02 -6.21
N SER A 4 64.50 0.76 -7.28
CA SER A 4 63.53 1.52 -8.06
C SER A 4 62.56 0.61 -8.82
N VAL A 5 63.04 -0.52 -9.34
CA VAL A 5 62.21 -1.53 -10.01
C VAL A 5 61.24 -2.19 -9.02
N ARG A 6 61.68 -2.48 -7.78
CA ARG A 6 60.79 -3.02 -6.72
C ARG A 6 59.71 -2.03 -6.29
N SER A 7 60.06 -0.76 -6.09
CA SER A 7 59.09 0.29 -5.73
C SER A 7 58.06 0.52 -6.82
N LEU A 8 58.50 0.53 -8.09
CA LEU A 8 57.61 0.66 -9.24
C LEU A 8 56.66 -0.55 -9.35
N CYS A 9 57.17 -1.77 -9.14
CA CYS A 9 56.38 -3.00 -9.15
C CYS A 9 55.30 -3.00 -8.04
N LEU A 10 55.66 -2.54 -6.83
CA LEU A 10 54.71 -2.43 -5.72
C LEU A 10 53.59 -1.42 -5.99
N SER A 11 53.93 -0.26 -6.58
CA SER A 11 52.93 0.74 -6.96
C SER A 11 52.00 0.28 -8.08
N VAL A 12 52.51 -0.47 -9.06
CA VAL A 12 51.70 -1.04 -10.15
C VAL A 12 50.75 -2.11 -9.62
N MET A 13 51.21 -2.97 -8.70
CA MET A 13 50.34 -3.96 -8.05
C MET A 13 49.24 -3.29 -7.21
N LEU A 14 49.55 -2.20 -6.50
CA LEU A 14 48.56 -1.48 -5.69
C LEU A 14 47.48 -0.81 -6.57
N LEU A 15 47.89 -0.15 -7.66
CA LEU A 15 46.97 0.42 -8.64
C LEU A 15 46.07 -0.64 -9.29
N ALA A 16 46.63 -1.80 -9.64
CA ALA A 16 45.86 -2.92 -10.19
C ALA A 16 44.81 -3.44 -9.21
N ALA A 17 45.17 -3.60 -7.93
CA ALA A 17 44.24 -4.04 -6.88
C ALA A 17 43.09 -3.05 -6.66
N VAL A 18 43.38 -1.74 -6.65
CA VAL A 18 42.37 -0.68 -6.50
C VAL A 18 41.42 -0.64 -7.70
N MET A 19 41.95 -0.75 -8.92
CA MET A 19 41.13 -0.80 -10.15
C MET A 19 40.23 -2.04 -10.19
N LEU A 20 40.75 -3.20 -9.78
CA LEU A 20 39.98 -4.44 -9.67
C LEU A 20 38.85 -4.30 -8.62
N GLY A 21 39.14 -3.71 -7.46
CA GLY A 21 38.13 -3.44 -6.44
C GLY A 21 37.01 -2.51 -6.92
N MET A 22 37.35 -1.44 -7.65
CA MET A 22 36.34 -0.55 -8.27
C MET A 22 35.50 -1.27 -9.33
N LEU A 23 36.10 -2.15 -10.13
CA LEU A 23 35.40 -2.91 -11.16
C LEU A 23 34.42 -3.92 -10.53
N VAL A 24 34.85 -4.65 -9.50
CA VAL A 24 33.99 -5.59 -8.74
C VAL A 24 32.83 -4.86 -8.09
N SER A 25 33.07 -3.68 -7.50
CA SER A 25 32.01 -2.84 -6.91
C SER A 25 31.00 -2.36 -7.95
N ARG A 26 31.46 -1.92 -9.13
CA ARG A 26 30.60 -1.52 -10.25
C ARG A 26 29.78 -2.68 -10.80
N TYR A 27 30.37 -3.87 -10.91
CA TYR A 27 29.67 -5.09 -11.31
C TYR A 27 28.57 -5.46 -10.31
N ALA A 28 28.87 -5.47 -9.01
CA ALA A 28 27.88 -5.77 -7.97
C ALA A 28 26.73 -4.75 -7.96
N LEU A 29 27.03 -3.46 -8.15
CA LEU A 29 26.02 -2.41 -8.29
C LEU A 29 25.15 -2.63 -9.53
N ALA A 30 25.75 -2.92 -10.69
CA ALA A 30 25.03 -3.19 -11.93
C ALA A 30 24.16 -4.45 -11.85
N GLU A 31 24.66 -5.51 -11.21
CA GLU A 31 23.90 -6.75 -10.99
C GLU A 31 22.73 -6.53 -10.03
N SER A 32 22.93 -5.75 -8.95
CA SER A 32 21.83 -5.35 -8.06
C SER A 32 20.79 -4.50 -8.79
N ARG A 33 21.22 -3.59 -9.67
CA ARG A 33 20.35 -2.72 -10.47
C ARG A 33 19.55 -3.52 -11.48
N ASN A 34 20.18 -4.53 -12.11
CA ASN A 34 19.51 -5.45 -13.02
C ASN A 34 18.52 -6.36 -12.29
N ARG A 35 18.85 -6.87 -11.09
CA ARG A 35 17.90 -7.65 -10.27
C ARG A 35 16.70 -6.84 -9.82
N VAL A 36 16.91 -5.58 -9.42
CA VAL A 36 15.82 -4.65 -9.09
C VAL A 36 14.97 -4.31 -10.32
N ASN A 37 15.57 -4.25 -11.52
CA ASN A 37 14.83 -4.07 -12.77
C ASN A 37 14.18 -5.37 -13.31
N SER A 38 14.51 -6.55 -12.77
CA SER A 38 14.05 -7.86 -13.29
C SER A 38 12.98 -8.54 -12.43
N GLU A 39 12.55 -7.97 -11.30
CA GLU A 39 11.38 -8.49 -10.59
C GLU A 39 10.13 -8.18 -11.41
N ALA A 40 9.62 -9.19 -12.13
CA ALA A 40 8.39 -9.08 -12.91
C ALA A 40 7.24 -8.62 -12.02
N VAL A 41 6.56 -7.55 -12.43
CA VAL A 41 5.40 -7.02 -11.72
C VAL A 41 4.22 -7.98 -11.92
N ILE A 42 3.67 -8.51 -10.83
CA ILE A 42 2.45 -9.32 -10.85
C ILE A 42 1.24 -8.38 -10.88
N ILE A 43 0.31 -8.61 -11.80
CA ILE A 43 -0.87 -7.76 -11.98
C ILE A 43 -2.06 -8.40 -11.26
N ASP A 44 -2.41 -7.87 -10.08
CA ASP A 44 -3.55 -8.33 -9.29
C ASP A 44 -4.88 -7.75 -9.81
N SER A 45 -4.82 -6.56 -10.43
CA SER A 45 -5.99 -5.94 -11.05
C SER A 45 -5.64 -5.07 -12.25
N LYS A 46 -6.46 -5.18 -13.29
CA LYS A 46 -6.45 -4.35 -14.51
C LYS A 46 -7.88 -4.07 -15.00
N MET A 47 -8.76 -3.79 -14.04
CA MET A 47 -10.14 -3.43 -14.33
C MET A 47 -10.20 -2.13 -15.12
N THR A 48 -11.17 -2.07 -16.02
CA THR A 48 -11.64 -0.82 -16.62
C THR A 48 -12.44 -0.01 -15.59
N SER A 49 -12.61 1.29 -15.82
CA SER A 49 -13.53 2.10 -15.00
C SER A 49 -14.94 1.49 -14.97
N LYS A 50 -15.45 0.98 -16.10
CA LYS A 50 -16.77 0.34 -16.17
C LYS A 50 -16.90 -0.83 -15.19
N GLU A 51 -15.88 -1.68 -15.13
CA GLU A 51 -15.86 -2.82 -14.20
C GLU A 51 -15.68 -2.37 -12.75
N ALA A 52 -14.80 -1.39 -12.49
CA ALA A 52 -14.53 -0.90 -11.14
C ALA A 52 -15.73 -0.16 -10.51
N PHE A 53 -16.69 0.28 -11.33
CA PHE A 53 -17.97 0.87 -10.92
C PHE A 53 -19.17 -0.06 -11.12
N ALA A 54 -18.94 -1.32 -11.54
CA ALA A 54 -20.02 -2.28 -11.74
C ALA A 54 -20.71 -2.62 -10.41
N GLY A 55 -22.04 -2.82 -10.46
CA GLY A 55 -22.85 -3.15 -9.28
C GLY A 55 -23.10 -1.98 -8.32
N LEU A 56 -22.49 -0.81 -8.54
CA LEU A 56 -22.70 0.36 -7.70
C LEU A 56 -24.20 0.72 -7.67
N SER A 57 -24.77 0.85 -6.47
CA SER A 57 -26.19 1.15 -6.29
C SER A 57 -26.64 2.35 -7.13
N THR A 58 -27.83 2.23 -7.73
CA THR A 58 -28.51 3.34 -8.42
C THR A 58 -28.77 4.52 -7.49
N ASP A 59 -28.89 4.26 -6.19
CA ASP A 59 -29.11 5.27 -5.16
C ASP A 59 -27.83 6.03 -4.80
N CYS A 60 -26.67 5.61 -5.31
CA CYS A 60 -25.42 6.37 -5.17
C CYS A 60 -25.55 7.70 -5.93
N PRO A 61 -25.59 8.85 -5.23
CA PRO A 61 -25.81 10.14 -5.86
C PRO A 61 -24.76 10.42 -6.92
N GLU A 62 -25.17 11.02 -8.03
CA GLU A 62 -24.28 11.32 -9.15
C GLU A 62 -23.10 12.23 -8.73
N LYS A 63 -23.32 13.14 -7.78
CA LYS A 63 -22.28 13.99 -7.19
C LYS A 63 -21.17 13.20 -6.48
N ILE A 64 -21.48 12.03 -5.92
CA ILE A 64 -20.48 11.12 -5.34
C ILE A 64 -19.80 10.35 -6.47
N ARG A 65 -20.59 9.76 -7.36
CA ARG A 65 -20.10 8.90 -8.46
C ARG A 65 -19.11 9.63 -9.36
N ARG A 66 -19.40 10.86 -9.77
CA ARG A 66 -18.53 11.65 -10.67
C ARG A 66 -17.19 12.05 -10.07
N ARG A 67 -17.04 12.02 -8.75
CA ARG A 67 -15.77 12.32 -8.08
C ARG A 67 -14.84 11.12 -8.02
N GLN A 68 -15.33 9.91 -8.30
CA GLN A 68 -14.53 8.71 -8.14
C GLN A 68 -13.61 8.48 -9.34
N LYS A 69 -12.36 8.08 -9.06
CA LYS A 69 -11.33 7.79 -10.05
C LYS A 69 -10.66 6.46 -9.73
N LEU A 70 -10.49 5.63 -10.74
CA LEU A 70 -9.68 4.42 -10.69
C LEU A 70 -8.20 4.80 -10.88
N ILE A 71 -7.35 4.40 -9.95
CA ILE A 71 -5.91 4.63 -9.99
C ILE A 71 -5.15 3.32 -9.85
N GLU A 72 -3.98 3.24 -10.47
CA GLU A 72 -3.04 2.14 -10.31
C GLU A 72 -2.03 2.44 -9.21
N VAL A 73 -1.68 1.42 -8.43
CA VAL A 73 -0.63 1.47 -7.42
C VAL A 73 0.27 0.25 -7.51
N LYS A 74 1.57 0.45 -7.30
CA LYS A 74 2.55 -0.62 -7.13
C LYS A 74 2.86 -0.79 -5.65
N TYR A 75 2.99 -2.04 -5.21
CA TYR A 75 3.26 -2.38 -3.81
C TYR A 75 4.16 -3.60 -3.69
N TYR A 76 4.79 -3.73 -2.53
CA TYR A 76 5.51 -4.93 -2.14
C TYR A 76 4.52 -5.85 -1.43
N SER A 77 4.26 -7.02 -1.99
CA SER A 77 3.24 -7.92 -1.47
C SER A 77 3.75 -8.76 -0.30
N SER A 78 2.82 -9.30 0.48
CA SER A 78 3.10 -10.26 1.55
C SER A 78 3.81 -11.53 1.07
N ASP A 79 3.74 -11.84 -0.24
CA ASP A 79 4.50 -12.93 -0.87
C ASP A 79 5.96 -12.55 -1.24
N LYS A 80 6.39 -11.34 -0.88
CA LYS A 80 7.71 -10.75 -1.11
C LYS A 80 8.02 -10.36 -2.57
N LYS A 81 7.00 -10.24 -3.43
CA LYS A 81 7.15 -9.80 -4.82
C LYS A 81 6.55 -8.41 -5.04
N ILE A 82 6.86 -7.83 -6.20
CA ILE A 82 6.28 -6.57 -6.63
C ILE A 82 4.94 -6.85 -7.32
N HIS A 83 3.88 -6.26 -6.79
CA HIS A 83 2.54 -6.35 -7.34
C HIS A 83 2.07 -4.98 -7.84
N GLN A 84 1.12 -5.00 -8.76
CA GLN A 84 0.34 -3.86 -9.19
C GLN A 84 -1.15 -4.17 -9.03
N GLY A 85 -1.85 -3.23 -8.39
CA GLY A 85 -3.28 -3.30 -8.17
C GLY A 85 -3.94 -1.96 -8.45
N GLN A 86 -5.21 -1.84 -8.08
CA GLN A 86 -6.01 -0.65 -8.34
C GLN A 86 -6.87 -0.24 -7.15
N LEU A 87 -7.07 1.06 -6.99
CA LEU A 87 -8.00 1.65 -6.03
C LEU A 87 -8.98 2.57 -6.73
N VAL A 88 -10.21 2.60 -6.25
CA VAL A 88 -11.19 3.62 -6.58
C VAL A 88 -11.24 4.63 -5.43
N ILE A 89 -10.97 5.90 -5.71
CA ILE A 89 -10.87 6.97 -4.70
C ILE A 89 -11.52 8.26 -5.20
N ASP A 90 -11.76 9.23 -4.31
CA ASP A 90 -12.05 10.61 -4.70
C ASP A 90 -10.85 11.18 -5.47
N ALA A 91 -11.11 11.78 -6.63
CA ALA A 91 -10.08 12.31 -7.54
C ALA A 91 -9.12 13.30 -6.87
N ASP A 92 -9.55 14.05 -5.86
CA ASP A 92 -8.70 15.01 -5.14
C ASP A 92 -7.62 14.32 -4.27
N LEU A 93 -7.74 13.01 -4.05
CA LEU A 93 -6.86 12.25 -3.16
C LEU A 93 -5.81 11.44 -3.92
N GLU A 94 -5.79 11.48 -5.25
CA GLU A 94 -4.85 10.69 -6.06
C GLU A 94 -3.39 10.91 -5.67
N ASN A 95 -2.98 12.16 -5.46
CA ASN A 95 -1.61 12.48 -5.08
C ASN A 95 -1.27 12.02 -3.65
N ASP A 96 -2.21 12.13 -2.71
CA ASP A 96 -2.03 11.64 -1.34
C ASP A 96 -1.77 10.12 -1.37
N VAL A 97 -2.64 9.38 -2.05
CA VAL A 97 -2.59 7.92 -2.11
C VAL A 97 -1.33 7.45 -2.83
N LYS A 98 -0.98 8.04 -3.97
CA LYS A 98 0.28 7.72 -4.67
C LYS A 98 1.51 8.00 -3.81
N THR A 99 1.50 9.07 -3.01
CA THR A 99 2.60 9.40 -2.09
C THR A 99 2.75 8.34 -1.01
N VAL A 100 1.65 7.92 -0.39
CA VAL A 100 1.68 6.87 0.64
C VAL A 100 2.11 5.53 0.05
N PHE A 101 1.54 5.10 -1.08
CA PHE A 101 1.92 3.84 -1.72
C PHE A 101 3.38 3.84 -2.19
N SER A 102 3.90 4.96 -2.69
CA SER A 102 5.33 5.10 -3.01
C SER A 102 6.21 4.93 -1.77
N LEU A 103 5.80 5.50 -0.63
CA LEU A 103 6.50 5.30 0.64
C LEU A 103 6.43 3.85 1.10
N ALA A 104 5.24 3.23 1.10
CA ALA A 104 5.03 1.84 1.49
C ALA A 104 5.91 0.90 0.65
N PHE A 105 5.95 1.13 -0.67
CA PHE A 105 6.80 0.40 -1.60
C PHE A 105 8.29 0.53 -1.26
N LYS A 106 8.79 1.76 -1.03
CA LYS A 106 10.19 2.02 -0.64
C LYS A 106 10.57 1.34 0.68
N GLN A 107 9.63 1.30 1.63
CA GLN A 107 9.81 0.66 2.92
C GLN A 107 9.65 -0.87 2.86
N ARG A 108 9.28 -1.43 1.69
CA ARG A 108 8.88 -2.83 1.54
C ARG A 108 7.83 -3.25 2.57
N PHE A 109 6.93 -2.34 2.91
CA PHE A 109 5.81 -2.64 3.79
C PHE A 109 4.89 -3.63 3.07
N PRO A 110 4.65 -4.83 3.63
CA PRO A 110 3.84 -5.84 2.96
C PRO A 110 2.37 -5.40 2.87
N ILE A 111 1.82 -5.44 1.66
CA ILE A 111 0.39 -5.23 1.39
C ILE A 111 -0.14 -6.49 0.73
N HIS A 112 -1.16 -7.14 1.29
CA HIS A 112 -1.58 -8.47 0.82
C HIS A 112 -2.15 -8.45 -0.59
N SER A 113 -3.11 -7.56 -0.85
CA SER A 113 -3.63 -7.29 -2.19
C SER A 113 -4.26 -5.90 -2.26
N VAL A 114 -4.36 -5.33 -3.46
CA VAL A 114 -5.02 -4.05 -3.73
C VAL A 114 -5.93 -4.18 -4.94
N ILE A 115 -7.18 -4.56 -4.69
CA ILE A 115 -8.15 -4.86 -5.74
C ILE A 115 -9.45 -4.07 -5.45
N PRO A 116 -10.04 -3.38 -6.45
CA PRO A 116 -11.32 -2.71 -6.26
C PRO A 116 -12.40 -3.67 -5.78
N ILE A 117 -13.22 -3.24 -4.82
CA ILE A 117 -14.25 -4.11 -4.20
C ILE A 117 -15.35 -4.56 -5.16
N ALA A 118 -15.48 -3.91 -6.33
CA ALA A 118 -16.36 -4.35 -7.42
C ALA A 118 -15.85 -5.60 -8.16
N ALA A 119 -14.62 -6.05 -7.90
CA ALA A 119 -14.10 -7.28 -8.48
C ALA A 119 -15.00 -8.48 -8.14
N LYS A 120 -15.13 -9.41 -9.08
CA LYS A 120 -16.10 -10.52 -9.02
C LYS A 120 -16.00 -11.34 -7.73
N GLN A 121 -14.79 -11.54 -7.20
CA GLN A 121 -14.57 -12.29 -5.97
C GLN A 121 -15.11 -11.61 -4.70
N PHE A 122 -15.35 -10.30 -4.73
CA PHE A 122 -15.89 -9.55 -3.59
C PHE A 122 -17.33 -9.10 -3.85
N GLY A 123 -17.67 -8.70 -5.08
CA GLY A 123 -19.03 -8.33 -5.46
C GLY A 123 -19.63 -7.23 -4.59
N LEU A 124 -18.82 -6.23 -4.21
CA LEU A 124 -19.15 -5.15 -3.27
C LEU A 124 -19.34 -5.57 -1.80
N ASP A 125 -19.12 -6.85 -1.46
CA ASP A 125 -19.15 -7.34 -0.09
C ASP A 125 -17.86 -6.98 0.65
N ASP A 126 -18.01 -6.07 1.61
CA ASP A 126 -16.93 -5.59 2.48
C ASP A 126 -16.34 -6.70 3.34
N ASN A 127 -17.16 -7.65 3.81
CA ASN A 127 -16.69 -8.75 4.63
C ASN A 127 -15.83 -9.73 3.82
N LEU A 128 -16.20 -10.01 2.56
CA LEU A 128 -15.37 -10.84 1.68
C LEU A 128 -14.04 -10.17 1.37
N SER A 129 -14.03 -8.86 1.10
CA SER A 129 -12.80 -8.08 0.89
C SER A 129 -11.91 -8.08 2.14
N MET A 130 -12.47 -7.81 3.31
CA MET A 130 -11.71 -7.81 4.56
C MET A 130 -11.16 -9.20 4.91
N ALA A 131 -11.97 -10.26 4.75
CA ALA A 131 -11.53 -11.63 5.03
C ALA A 131 -10.40 -12.09 4.09
N ALA A 132 -10.34 -11.56 2.87
CA ALA A 132 -9.25 -11.75 1.93
C ALA A 132 -8.06 -10.80 2.16
N ASP A 133 -8.07 -10.03 3.25
CA ASP A 133 -7.02 -9.07 3.61
C ASP A 133 -6.75 -8.02 2.51
N ASN A 134 -7.77 -7.73 1.70
CA ASN A 134 -7.67 -6.84 0.56
C ASN A 134 -7.71 -5.37 1.00
N THR A 135 -6.71 -4.61 0.56
CA THR A 135 -6.66 -3.16 0.73
C THR A 135 -7.61 -2.51 -0.27
N SER A 136 -8.59 -1.76 0.23
CA SER A 136 -9.64 -1.16 -0.60
C SER A 136 -10.03 0.25 -0.12
N ALA A 137 -10.72 1.01 -0.97
CA ALA A 137 -11.01 2.43 -0.72
C ALA A 137 -12.48 2.79 -0.94
N PHE A 138 -12.96 2.92 -2.17
CA PHE A 138 -14.38 3.24 -2.40
C PHE A 138 -15.28 2.01 -2.24
N ASN A 139 -16.29 2.13 -1.37
CA ASN A 139 -17.44 1.23 -1.27
C ASN A 139 -18.66 2.05 -0.83
N TYR A 140 -19.70 2.13 -1.65
CA TYR A 140 -20.90 2.91 -1.33
C TYR A 140 -21.79 2.16 -0.33
N ARG A 141 -21.49 2.37 0.96
CA ARG A 141 -22.17 1.72 2.09
C ARG A 141 -22.30 2.63 3.31
N PHE A 142 -23.17 2.25 4.23
CA PHE A 142 -23.20 2.84 5.58
C PHE A 142 -22.02 2.37 6.43
N SER A 143 -21.67 3.17 7.44
CA SER A 143 -20.72 2.75 8.48
C SER A 143 -21.34 1.64 9.34
N VAL A 144 -20.49 0.70 9.80
CA VAL A 144 -20.91 -0.49 10.56
C VAL A 144 -21.78 -0.10 11.76
N GLY A 145 -23.00 -0.63 11.80
CA GLY A 145 -23.96 -0.40 12.88
C GLY A 145 -24.57 1.01 12.93
N THR A 146 -24.54 1.76 11.82
CA THR A 146 -25.12 3.11 11.72
C THR A 146 -25.96 3.30 10.45
N THR A 147 -26.71 4.39 10.38
CA THR A 147 -27.43 4.84 9.17
C THR A 147 -26.69 5.96 8.43
N HIS A 148 -25.45 6.27 8.81
CA HIS A 148 -24.64 7.31 8.18
C HIS A 148 -23.69 6.71 7.14
N LEU A 149 -23.55 7.39 6.00
CA LEU A 149 -22.63 6.96 4.96
C LEU A 149 -21.19 6.95 5.49
N SER A 150 -20.50 5.85 5.22
CA SER A 150 -19.08 5.70 5.52
C SER A 150 -18.25 6.68 4.68
N LYS A 151 -17.04 7.03 5.15
CA LYS A 151 -16.08 7.76 4.31
C LYS A 151 -15.63 6.96 3.08
N HIS A 152 -15.75 5.62 3.11
CA HIS A 152 -15.61 4.76 1.94
C HIS A 152 -16.64 5.10 0.86
N ALA A 153 -17.86 5.49 1.24
CA ALA A 153 -18.92 5.83 0.29
C ALA A 153 -18.62 7.11 -0.50
N TYR A 154 -17.64 7.90 -0.08
CA TYR A 154 -17.18 9.10 -0.77
C TYR A 154 -15.84 8.89 -1.48
N GLY A 155 -15.21 7.71 -1.36
CA GLY A 155 -13.86 7.45 -1.86
C GLY A 155 -12.78 8.18 -1.06
N ARG A 156 -13.09 8.57 0.18
CA ARG A 156 -12.21 9.36 1.07
C ARG A 156 -11.74 8.57 2.29
N ALA A 157 -11.82 7.25 2.19
CA ALA A 157 -11.23 6.32 3.13
C ALA A 157 -10.47 5.22 2.40
N ILE A 158 -9.50 4.61 3.10
CA ILE A 158 -8.73 3.46 2.65
C ILE A 158 -8.54 2.55 3.86
N ASP A 159 -8.84 1.27 3.66
CA ASP A 159 -8.53 0.19 4.60
C ASP A 159 -7.29 -0.56 4.11
N ILE A 160 -6.26 -0.71 4.94
CA ILE A 160 -5.00 -1.40 4.60
C ILE A 160 -4.85 -2.69 5.39
N ASN A 161 -4.68 -3.81 4.68
CA ASN A 161 -4.57 -5.17 5.23
C ASN A 161 -5.54 -5.43 6.40
N PRO A 162 -6.87 -5.46 6.15
CA PRO A 162 -7.89 -5.65 7.17
C PRO A 162 -7.64 -6.81 8.15
N PHE A 163 -7.05 -7.92 7.70
CA PHE A 163 -6.84 -9.10 8.52
C PHE A 163 -5.64 -8.92 9.49
N GLN A 164 -4.61 -8.17 9.09
CA GLN A 164 -3.53 -7.77 10.02
C GLN A 164 -3.91 -6.55 10.87
N ASN A 165 -4.78 -5.68 10.36
CA ASN A 165 -5.17 -4.41 10.98
C ASN A 165 -6.67 -4.37 11.31
N PRO A 166 -7.18 -5.23 12.19
CA PRO A 166 -8.62 -5.39 12.36
C PRO A 166 -9.32 -4.16 12.95
N TYR A 167 -10.60 -4.06 12.64
CA TYR A 167 -11.56 -3.31 13.43
C TYR A 167 -11.88 -4.06 14.73
N ILE A 168 -11.84 -3.37 15.86
CA ILE A 168 -12.10 -3.90 17.20
C ILE A 168 -13.00 -2.91 17.97
N LYS A 169 -14.20 -3.36 18.34
CA LYS A 169 -15.14 -2.63 19.21
C LYS A 169 -15.76 -3.59 20.22
N GLY A 170 -15.37 -3.46 21.50
CA GLY A 170 -15.75 -4.43 22.52
C GLY A 170 -15.28 -5.83 22.13
N ASN A 171 -16.21 -6.79 22.08
CA ASN A 171 -15.92 -8.17 21.66
C ASN A 171 -16.04 -8.40 20.14
N THR A 172 -16.43 -7.38 19.38
CA THR A 172 -16.54 -7.48 17.93
C THR A 172 -15.19 -7.22 17.29
N VAL A 173 -14.70 -8.22 16.55
CA VAL A 173 -13.48 -8.13 15.72
C VAL A 173 -13.85 -8.41 14.27
N LEU A 174 -13.50 -7.50 13.37
CA LEU A 174 -13.70 -7.64 11.93
C LEU A 174 -12.35 -7.47 11.20
N PRO A 175 -12.03 -8.34 10.23
CA PRO A 175 -12.78 -9.54 9.86
C PRO A 175 -12.73 -10.62 10.96
N LYS A 176 -13.69 -11.55 10.95
CA LYS A 176 -13.76 -12.63 11.96
C LYS A 176 -12.47 -13.46 11.92
N GLY A 177 -11.86 -13.67 13.09
CA GLY A 177 -10.62 -14.45 13.23
C GLY A 177 -9.34 -13.63 13.09
N ALA A 178 -9.43 -12.35 12.70
CA ALA A 178 -8.28 -11.46 12.73
C ALA A 178 -7.82 -11.19 14.17
N LYS A 179 -6.52 -10.95 14.32
CA LYS A 179 -5.90 -10.58 15.59
C LYS A 179 -4.88 -9.50 15.33
N TYR A 180 -5.00 -8.40 16.06
CA TYR A 180 -4.00 -7.33 16.00
C TYR A 180 -2.70 -7.79 16.67
N ASP A 181 -1.63 -7.87 15.89
CA ASP A 181 -0.27 -8.14 16.37
C ASP A 181 0.68 -7.04 15.85
N PRO A 182 1.06 -6.07 16.72
CA PRO A 182 1.96 -4.98 16.35
C PRO A 182 3.34 -5.40 15.81
N ALA A 183 3.77 -6.63 16.09
CA ALA A 183 5.05 -7.16 15.64
C ALA A 183 4.95 -7.90 14.29
N ALA A 184 3.73 -8.24 13.85
CA ALA A 184 3.52 -8.92 12.58
C ALA A 184 3.79 -8.00 11.38
N ALA A 185 4.29 -8.58 10.30
CA ALA A 185 4.53 -7.87 9.06
C ALA A 185 3.19 -7.43 8.44
N GLY A 186 3.13 -6.22 7.88
CA GLY A 186 1.88 -5.66 7.36
C GLY A 186 0.96 -5.05 8.43
N THR A 187 1.34 -5.11 9.72
CA THR A 187 0.61 -4.43 10.79
C THR A 187 1.05 -2.97 10.94
N LEU A 188 0.05 -2.09 11.05
CA LEU A 188 0.19 -0.66 11.28
C LEU A 188 0.20 -0.35 12.77
N THR A 189 1.13 0.49 13.18
CA THR A 189 1.20 1.04 14.54
C THR A 189 1.20 2.56 14.48
N LYS A 190 0.84 3.22 15.60
CA LYS A 190 0.81 4.70 15.68
C LYS A 190 2.10 5.36 15.18
N ASN A 191 3.24 4.72 15.44
CA ASN A 191 4.56 5.24 15.09
C ASN A 191 5.04 4.81 13.71
N HIS A 192 4.29 3.99 12.96
CA HIS A 192 4.68 3.48 11.67
C HIS A 192 4.80 4.61 10.62
N PRO A 193 5.83 4.62 9.75
CA PRO A 193 6.03 5.68 8.75
C PRO A 193 4.83 5.94 7.84
N ILE A 194 4.09 4.88 7.46
CA ILE A 194 2.87 4.97 6.64
C ILE A 194 1.77 5.73 7.37
N VAL A 195 1.51 5.40 8.64
CA VAL A 195 0.51 6.09 9.48
C VAL A 195 0.86 7.58 9.58
N ARG A 196 2.14 7.90 9.86
CA ARG A 196 2.60 9.30 9.93
C ARG A 196 2.53 10.02 8.59
N ALA A 197 2.64 9.33 7.46
CA ALA A 197 2.50 9.93 6.14
C ALA A 197 1.06 10.35 5.87
N PHE A 198 0.10 9.46 6.12
CA PHE A 198 -1.33 9.80 6.07
C PHE A 198 -1.67 11.00 6.97
N VAL A 199 -1.25 10.96 8.24
CA VAL A 199 -1.53 12.03 9.20
C VAL A 199 -0.93 13.37 8.75
N ARG A 200 0.30 13.38 8.21
CA ARG A 200 0.92 14.61 7.66
C ARG A 200 0.17 15.17 6.45
N LEU A 201 -0.52 14.32 5.70
CA LEU A 201 -1.39 14.71 4.58
C LEU A 201 -2.79 15.13 5.05
N GLY A 202 -3.04 15.22 6.36
CA GLY A 202 -4.33 15.64 6.93
C GLY A 202 -5.39 14.53 7.01
N TRP A 203 -4.97 13.26 6.94
CA TRP A 203 -5.85 12.12 7.21
C TRP A 203 -5.89 11.83 8.71
N THR A 204 -6.99 11.20 9.14
CA THR A 204 -7.11 10.57 10.46
C THR A 204 -6.95 9.07 10.34
N TRP A 205 -6.44 8.42 11.39
CA TRP A 205 -6.26 6.96 11.45
C TRP A 205 -7.15 6.36 12.53
N GLY A 206 -7.92 5.33 12.19
CA GLY A 206 -8.88 4.68 13.09
C GLY A 206 -8.24 3.99 14.28
N GLY A 207 -6.98 3.56 14.18
CA GLY A 207 -6.21 3.05 15.32
C GLY A 207 -5.97 4.08 16.44
N SER A 208 -6.16 5.37 16.14
CA SER A 208 -6.06 6.45 17.13
C SER A 208 -7.37 6.78 17.86
N TRP A 209 -8.51 6.24 17.42
CA TRP A 209 -9.82 6.53 18.03
C TRP A 209 -9.95 5.92 19.43
N ILE A 210 -10.83 6.50 20.25
CA ILE A 210 -10.98 6.14 21.68
C ILE A 210 -12.06 5.08 21.86
N SER A 211 -13.24 5.28 21.28
CA SER A 211 -14.41 4.42 21.49
C SER A 211 -14.32 3.06 20.79
N LEU A 212 -13.44 2.94 19.80
CA LEU A 212 -13.12 1.71 19.08
C LEU A 212 -11.72 1.84 18.47
N LYS A 213 -11.15 0.73 18.02
CA LYS A 213 -9.92 0.70 17.24
C LYS A 213 -10.21 0.18 15.85
N ASP A 214 -9.93 0.98 14.84
CA ASP A 214 -10.06 0.56 13.45
C ASP A 214 -8.70 0.67 12.78
N TYR A 215 -7.86 -0.34 12.97
CA TYR A 215 -6.44 -0.24 12.62
C TYR A 215 -6.20 -0.17 11.10
N GLN A 216 -7.09 -0.75 10.31
CA GLN A 216 -7.08 -0.70 8.85
C GLN A 216 -7.39 0.69 8.32
N HIS A 217 -8.24 1.44 9.03
CA HIS A 217 -8.98 2.55 8.46
C HIS A 217 -8.23 3.88 8.51
N PHE A 218 -8.09 4.51 7.35
CA PHE A 218 -7.69 5.90 7.20
C PHE A 218 -8.81 6.67 6.54
N GLN A 219 -9.09 7.89 7.01
CA GLN A 219 -10.07 8.75 6.35
C GLN A 219 -9.65 10.22 6.37
N LYS A 220 -10.06 10.94 5.32
CA LYS A 220 -9.92 12.40 5.23
C LYS A 220 -11.30 13.06 5.25
N PRO A 221 -11.50 14.17 5.97
CA PRO A 221 -12.76 14.91 5.95
C PRO A 221 -13.22 15.26 4.53
N LEU A 222 -14.53 15.43 4.36
CA LEU A 222 -15.08 16.01 3.14
C LEU A 222 -14.61 17.46 3.07
N LYS A 223 -14.35 17.97 1.87
CA LYS A 223 -14.22 19.43 1.70
C LYS A 223 -15.63 20.02 1.86
N GLU A 224 -15.74 21.03 2.71
CA GLU A 224 -16.94 21.87 2.82
C GLU A 224 -17.15 22.66 1.53
#